data_AF-R5B7M9-F1
#
_entry.id   AF-R5B7M9-F1
#
_cell.length_a   1.000
_cell.length_b   1.000
_cell.length_c   1.000
_cell.angle_alpha   90.00
_cell.angle_beta   90.00
_cell.angle_gamma   90.00
#
_symmetry.space_group_name_H-M   'P 1'
#
loop_
_entity.id
_entity.type
_entity.pdbx_description
1 polymer ?
#
loop_
_entity_poly.entity_id
_entity_poly.type
_entity_poly.pdbx_seq_one_letter_code
_entity_poly.pdbx_strand_id
1 'polypeptide(L)'
;MKKWLIYVLGIVTGIVLTFGVAFCIRMSNNSGIIGLELFEEPGDCMEYSQFEVFQVIDAGCALATADDSFGSIVFIIPDESQQFYDNQKIVLENNQCALRVGTYKYKTNVGFERTVPAIKIIDDAELPKLNRNKEAKNVSGKTLFDKPGECVSRNNFEVLEVLDSGDAVALEVSETMPDYVFTSDLKVLILADEGSNFYNKQIVKAPKGKCARQIGTYKYHSEVIPIIAFK
;
A
#
# COMPACT_ATOMS: atom_id res chain seq x y z
N MET A 1 23.74 53.85 -17.07
CA MET A 1 23.50 52.41 -16.86
C MET A 1 22.77 51.84 -18.07
N LYS A 2 23.29 50.79 -18.67
CA LYS A 2 22.82 50.25 -19.95
C LYS A 2 21.46 49.58 -19.69
N LYS A 3 20.34 50.16 -20.17
CA LYS A 3 18.96 49.77 -19.80
C LYS A 3 18.69 48.25 -19.92
N TRP A 4 19.38 47.57 -20.83
CA TRP A 4 19.28 46.11 -21.00
C TRP A 4 19.72 45.30 -19.77
N LEU A 5 20.65 45.80 -18.93
CA LEU A 5 21.08 45.11 -17.70
C LEU A 5 19.94 44.95 -16.69
N ILE A 6 19.03 45.93 -16.63
CA ILE A 6 17.88 45.91 -15.72
C ILE A 6 16.88 44.84 -16.18
N TYR A 7 16.71 44.66 -17.49
CA TYR A 7 15.88 43.60 -18.07
C TYR A 7 16.43 42.20 -17.78
N VAL A 8 17.75 42.01 -17.95
CA VAL A 8 18.38 40.71 -17.67
C VAL A 8 18.27 40.36 -16.18
N LEU A 9 18.49 41.34 -15.29
CA LEU A 9 18.36 41.14 -13.85
C LEU A 9 16.93 40.76 -13.45
N GLY A 10 15.92 41.39 -14.06
CA GLY A 10 14.51 41.06 -13.84
C GLY A 10 14.17 39.62 -14.24
N ILE A 11 14.66 39.15 -15.38
CA ILE A 11 14.44 37.77 -15.85
C ILE A 11 15.07 36.75 -14.89
N VAL A 12 16.33 36.96 -14.49
CA VAL A 12 17.02 36.06 -13.55
C VAL A 12 16.29 36.02 -12.21
N THR A 13 15.85 37.17 -11.71
CA THR A 13 15.11 37.26 -10.45
C THR A 13 13.76 36.53 -10.53
N GLY A 14 13.05 36.66 -11.66
CA GLY A 14 11.79 35.95 -11.89
C GLY A 14 11.95 34.43 -11.93
N ILE A 15 13.00 33.93 -12.59
CA ILE A 15 13.31 32.49 -12.64
C ILE A 15 13.60 31.97 -11.23
N VAL A 16 14.46 32.66 -10.46
CA VAL A 16 14.77 32.26 -9.08
C VAL A 16 13.52 32.27 -8.19
N LEU A 17 12.68 33.29 -8.31
CA LEU A 17 11.43 33.39 -7.57
C LEU A 17 10.48 32.22 -7.91
N THR A 18 10.41 31.82 -9.18
CA THR A 18 9.54 30.74 -9.63
C THR A 18 9.98 29.39 -9.04
N PHE A 19 11.29 29.10 -9.05
CA PHE A 19 11.84 27.92 -8.38
C PHE A 19 11.64 27.96 -6.86
N GLY A 20 11.76 29.13 -6.24
CA GLY A 20 11.49 29.32 -4.82
C GLY A 20 10.04 29.01 -4.45
N VAL A 21 9.07 29.51 -5.21
CA VAL A 21 7.64 29.22 -4.99
C VAL A 21 7.33 27.73 -5.20
N ALA A 22 7.88 27.12 -6.26
CA ALA A 22 7.70 25.68 -6.50
C ALA A 22 8.29 24.81 -5.36
N PHE A 23 9.43 25.22 -4.81
CA PHE A 23 10.05 24.55 -3.66
C PHE A 23 9.20 24.71 -2.38
N CYS A 24 8.65 25.90 -2.13
CA CYS A 24 7.75 26.15 -1.00
C CYS A 24 6.47 25.31 -1.09
N ILE A 25 5.85 25.21 -2.28
CA ILE A 25 4.66 24.37 -2.48
C ILE A 25 4.99 22.90 -2.21
N ARG A 26 6.14 22.41 -2.70
CA ARG A 26 6.60 21.04 -2.42
C ARG A 26 6.80 20.79 -0.92
N MET A 27 7.30 21.77 -0.18
CA MET A 27 7.50 21.65 1.28
C MET A 27 6.17 21.70 2.06
N SER A 28 5.17 22.43 1.55
CA SER A 28 3.84 22.56 2.16
C SER A 28 2.96 21.32 2.01
N ASN A 29 3.28 20.40 1.09
CA ASN A 29 2.47 19.20 0.86
C ASN A 29 2.64 18.12 1.95
N ASN A 30 3.46 18.36 2.98
CA ASN A 30 3.45 17.51 4.17
C ASN A 30 2.28 17.90 5.07
N SER A 31 1.38 16.95 5.32
CA SER A 31 0.18 17.02 6.18
C SER A 31 0.44 17.36 7.65
N GLY A 32 1.66 17.78 8.02
CA GLY A 32 2.06 18.11 9.40
C GLY A 32 2.27 16.89 10.30
N ILE A 33 1.80 15.70 9.90
CA ILE A 33 1.93 14.46 10.66
C ILE A 33 3.24 13.77 10.29
N ILE A 34 4.14 13.64 11.26
CA ILE A 34 5.44 12.99 11.06
C ILE A 34 5.21 11.52 10.71
N GLY A 35 5.76 11.10 9.58
CA GLY A 35 5.64 9.72 9.08
C GLY A 35 4.45 9.49 8.15
N LEU A 36 3.55 10.46 7.97
CA LEU A 36 2.46 10.39 6.99
C LEU A 36 2.92 10.89 5.62
N GLU A 37 2.73 10.07 4.59
CA GLU A 37 2.96 10.41 3.19
C GLU A 37 1.67 10.18 2.40
N LEU A 38 1.05 11.25 1.93
CA LEU A 38 -0.17 11.21 1.13
C LEU A 38 0.15 11.02 -0.35
N PHE A 39 -0.71 10.30 -1.05
CA PHE A 39 -0.63 10.16 -2.50
C PHE A 39 -1.12 11.42 -3.21
N GLU A 40 -0.62 11.66 -4.43
CA GLU A 40 -1.14 12.74 -5.30
C GLU A 40 -2.60 12.48 -5.70
N GLU A 41 -2.94 11.22 -5.94
CA GLU A 41 -4.29 10.75 -6.18
C GLU A 41 -4.61 9.60 -5.21
N PRO A 42 -5.82 9.55 -4.63
CA PRO A 42 -6.22 8.44 -3.77
C PRO A 42 -6.18 7.12 -4.55
N GLY A 43 -5.79 6.05 -3.86
CA GLY A 43 -5.82 4.69 -4.38
C GLY A 43 -7.22 4.07 -4.29
N ASP A 44 -7.26 2.74 -4.28
CA ASP A 44 -8.51 1.99 -4.24
C ASP A 44 -9.13 1.93 -2.82
N CYS A 45 -10.43 1.63 -2.78
CA CYS A 45 -11.12 1.21 -1.56
C CYS A 45 -10.59 -0.14 -1.10
N MET A 46 -10.25 -0.24 0.18
CA MET A 46 -9.86 -1.50 0.80
C MET A 46 -11.10 -2.32 1.15
N GLU A 47 -11.03 -3.63 0.92
CA GLU A 47 -12.08 -4.60 1.27
C GLU A 47 -12.06 -4.90 2.78
N TYR A 48 -12.31 -3.87 3.60
CA TYR A 48 -12.47 -4.00 5.05
C TYR A 48 -13.90 -3.67 5.46
N SER A 49 -14.41 -4.35 6.49
CA SER A 49 -15.76 -4.16 7.01
C SER A 49 -15.80 -3.50 8.38
N GLN A 50 -14.74 -3.64 9.17
CA GLN A 50 -14.64 -3.08 10.50
C GLN A 50 -13.19 -2.79 10.90
N PHE A 51 -13.03 -1.88 11.84
CA PHE A 51 -11.76 -1.52 12.45
C PHE A 51 -11.89 -1.52 13.97
N GLU A 52 -10.82 -1.92 14.66
CA GLU A 52 -10.67 -1.74 16.09
C GLU A 52 -9.45 -0.85 16.34
N VAL A 53 -9.68 0.36 16.85
CA VAL A 53 -8.63 1.31 17.18
C VAL A 53 -7.85 0.76 18.37
N PHE A 54 -6.54 0.58 18.25
CA PHE A 54 -5.71 0.18 19.38
C PHE A 54 -4.84 1.31 19.91
N GLN A 55 -4.67 2.39 19.13
CA GLN A 55 -3.93 3.57 19.57
C GLN A 55 -4.37 4.82 18.80
N VAL A 56 -4.84 5.83 19.52
CA VAL A 56 -4.96 7.19 19.00
C VAL A 56 -3.60 7.91 19.11
N ILE A 57 -3.21 8.64 18.07
CA ILE A 57 -1.96 9.41 18.03
C ILE A 57 -2.22 10.91 17.89
N ASP A 58 -1.13 11.68 17.95
CA ASP A 58 -1.16 13.15 17.80
C ASP A 58 -1.83 13.58 16.47
N ALA A 59 -2.57 14.69 16.52
CA ALA A 59 -3.49 15.20 15.48
C ALA A 59 -4.85 14.46 15.36
N GLY A 60 -5.17 13.54 16.27
CA GLY A 60 -6.49 12.90 16.34
C GLY A 60 -6.67 11.73 15.37
N CYS A 61 -5.58 11.27 14.73
CA CYS A 61 -5.56 10.07 13.91
C CYS A 61 -5.45 8.79 14.74
N ALA A 62 -5.77 7.65 14.15
CA ALA A 62 -5.80 6.37 14.85
C ALA A 62 -5.04 5.27 14.11
N LEU A 63 -4.32 4.44 14.85
CA LEU A 63 -3.90 3.12 14.40
C LEU A 63 -4.95 2.09 14.79
N ALA A 64 -5.37 1.28 13.82
CA ALA A 64 -6.44 0.30 14.01
C ALA A 64 -6.14 -1.02 13.31
N THR A 65 -6.67 -2.11 13.86
CA THR A 65 -6.70 -3.43 13.21
C THR A 65 -7.97 -3.60 12.40
N ALA A 66 -7.87 -4.11 11.17
CA ALA A 66 -9.02 -4.36 10.30
C ALA A 66 -9.54 -5.80 10.41
N ASP A 67 -10.88 -5.98 10.40
CA ASP A 67 -11.61 -7.26 10.30
C ASP A 67 -11.15 -8.37 11.26
N ASP A 68 -10.84 -7.99 12.52
CA ASP A 68 -10.34 -8.90 13.57
C ASP A 68 -9.13 -9.75 13.13
N SER A 69 -8.43 -9.30 12.08
CA SER A 69 -7.31 -9.99 11.47
C SER A 69 -6.01 -9.44 12.05
N PHE A 70 -5.38 -10.22 12.92
CA PHE A 70 -4.02 -9.95 13.40
C PHE A 70 -3.08 -9.75 12.19
N GLY A 71 -2.52 -8.54 12.06
CA GLY A 71 -1.59 -8.15 10.99
C GLY A 71 -2.10 -7.09 10.00
N SER A 72 -3.41 -6.87 9.90
CA SER A 72 -3.99 -5.83 9.03
C SER A 72 -4.12 -4.51 9.77
N ILE A 73 -3.01 -3.81 9.98
CA ILE A 73 -2.97 -2.50 10.64
C ILE A 73 -3.16 -1.40 9.62
N VAL A 74 -4.02 -0.43 9.93
CA VAL A 74 -4.26 0.78 9.13
C VAL A 74 -4.06 2.02 9.97
N PHE A 75 -3.73 3.13 9.30
CA PHE A 75 -3.69 4.46 9.88
C PHE A 75 -4.89 5.27 9.40
N ILE A 76 -5.85 5.53 10.28
CA ILE A 76 -7.10 6.21 9.96
C ILE A 76 -6.93 7.71 10.19
N ILE A 77 -7.16 8.48 9.12
CA ILE A 77 -7.19 9.94 9.15
C ILE A 77 -8.65 10.36 9.43
N PRO A 78 -8.91 11.16 10.49
CA PRO A 78 -10.26 11.59 10.81
C PRO A 78 -10.75 12.61 9.77
N ASP A 79 -12.04 12.59 9.51
CA ASP A 79 -12.73 13.74 8.90
C ASP A 79 -13.02 14.84 9.93
N GLU A 80 -13.51 15.98 9.46
CA GLU A 80 -13.70 17.20 10.29
C GLU A 80 -14.54 16.98 11.56
N SER A 81 -15.42 15.96 11.56
CA SER A 81 -16.31 15.64 12.68
C SER A 81 -15.92 14.37 13.43
N GLN A 82 -14.91 13.62 12.97
CA GLN A 82 -14.53 12.34 13.58
C GLN A 82 -13.51 12.54 14.69
N GLN A 83 -13.73 11.85 15.81
CA GLN A 83 -12.78 11.74 16.90
C GLN A 83 -12.66 10.27 17.29
N PHE A 84 -11.43 9.80 17.43
CA PHE A 84 -11.16 8.43 17.81
C PHE A 84 -10.83 8.30 19.29
N TYR A 85 -11.07 7.10 19.85
CA TYR A 85 -10.62 6.70 21.18
C TYR A 85 -10.07 5.26 21.15
N ASP A 86 -9.21 4.92 22.10
CA ASP A 86 -8.62 3.58 22.17
C ASP A 86 -9.70 2.51 22.40
N ASN A 87 -9.56 1.38 21.72
CA ASN A 87 -10.51 0.26 21.67
C ASN A 87 -11.86 0.62 21.04
N GLN A 88 -11.94 1.71 20.28
CA GLN A 88 -13.13 2.03 19.50
C GLN A 88 -13.30 1.00 18.38
N LYS A 89 -14.48 0.39 18.32
CA LYS A 89 -14.91 -0.40 17.19
C LYS A 89 -15.64 0.47 16.18
N ILE A 90 -15.15 0.48 14.95
CA ILE A 90 -15.73 1.19 13.81
C ILE A 90 -16.25 0.11 12.87
N VAL A 91 -17.52 0.15 12.51
CA VAL A 91 -18.11 -0.77 11.52
C VAL A 91 -18.50 0.09 10.32
N LEU A 92 -18.01 -0.28 9.14
CA LEU A 92 -18.35 0.43 7.91
C LEU A 92 -19.78 0.08 7.52
N GLU A 93 -20.56 1.10 7.14
CA GLU A 93 -21.85 0.89 6.50
C GLU A 93 -21.67 0.40 5.05
N ASN A 94 -22.71 -0.16 4.43
CA ASN A 94 -22.64 -0.75 3.09
C ASN A 94 -22.24 0.25 1.99
N ASN A 95 -22.44 1.55 2.25
CA ASN A 95 -22.10 2.66 1.38
C ASN A 95 -20.78 3.34 1.78
N GLN A 96 -20.02 2.76 2.70
CA GLN A 96 -18.77 3.30 3.19
C GLN A 96 -17.59 2.45 2.74
N CYS A 97 -16.50 3.12 2.37
CA CYS A 97 -15.28 2.47 1.96
C CYS A 97 -14.07 3.06 2.70
N ALA A 98 -13.11 2.20 3.02
CA ALA A 98 -11.79 2.62 3.48
C ALA A 98 -10.90 2.97 2.29
N LEU A 99 -10.92 4.23 1.86
CA LEU A 99 -10.14 4.73 0.74
C LEU A 99 -8.67 4.87 1.14
N ARG A 100 -7.76 4.22 0.40
CA ARG A 100 -6.33 4.39 0.62
C ARG A 100 -5.87 5.75 0.11
N VAL A 101 -5.36 6.60 1.00
CA VAL A 101 -4.90 7.97 0.66
C VAL A 101 -3.40 8.17 0.85
N GLY A 102 -2.68 7.17 1.38
CA GLY A 102 -1.25 7.27 1.60
C GLY A 102 -0.64 6.10 2.36
N THR A 103 0.49 6.36 2.99
CA THR A 103 1.15 5.46 3.95
C THR A 103 1.56 6.20 5.21
N TYR A 104 1.63 5.49 6.33
CA TYR A 104 2.06 6.03 7.60
C TYR A 104 3.16 5.16 8.20
N LYS A 105 4.29 5.79 8.53
CA LYS A 105 5.45 5.15 9.14
C LYS A 105 5.51 5.49 10.64
N TYR A 106 5.56 4.46 11.47
CA TYR A 106 5.68 4.58 12.93
C TYR A 106 6.75 3.66 13.49
N LYS A 107 7.18 3.96 14.71
CA LYS A 107 8.12 3.13 15.46
C LYS A 107 7.38 2.45 16.60
N THR A 108 7.52 1.14 16.72
CA THR A 108 6.94 0.40 17.84
C THR A 108 7.75 0.64 19.12
N ASN A 109 7.18 0.29 20.27
CA ASN A 109 7.84 0.42 21.58
C ASN A 109 9.18 -0.34 21.67
N VAL A 110 9.30 -1.45 20.93
CA VAL A 110 10.52 -2.26 20.83
C VAL A 110 11.51 -1.73 19.77
N GLY A 111 11.19 -0.61 19.14
CA GLY A 111 12.08 0.14 18.26
C GLY A 111 12.05 -0.25 16.79
N PHE A 112 11.15 -1.14 16.37
CA PHE A 112 11.01 -1.50 14.96
C PHE A 112 10.21 -0.43 14.21
N GLU A 113 10.70 -0.08 13.01
CA GLU A 113 9.94 0.76 12.09
C GLU A 113 8.91 -0.09 11.34
N ARG A 114 7.68 0.42 11.29
CA ARG A 114 6.55 -0.17 10.59
C ARG A 114 5.96 0.87 9.66
N THR A 115 5.51 0.43 8.49
CA THR A 115 4.77 1.26 7.54
C THR A 115 3.43 0.58 7.29
N VAL A 116 2.35 1.34 7.42
CA VAL A 116 0.97 0.86 7.26
C VAL A 116 0.23 1.75 6.27
N PRO A 117 -0.81 1.26 5.60
CA PRO A 117 -1.64 2.11 4.75
C PRO A 117 -2.32 3.22 5.56
N ALA A 118 -2.30 4.44 5.03
CA ALA A 118 -3.12 5.54 5.52
C ALA A 118 -4.45 5.56 4.75
N ILE A 119 -5.55 5.60 5.49
CA ILE A 119 -6.90 5.51 4.95
C ILE A 119 -7.78 6.67 5.43
N LYS A 120 -8.80 6.98 4.63
CA LYS A 120 -9.98 7.74 5.04
C LYS A 120 -11.22 6.87 4.86
N ILE A 121 -12.18 7.01 5.74
CA ILE A 121 -13.48 6.36 5.59
C ILE A 121 -14.37 7.34 4.87
N ILE A 122 -14.77 7.02 3.64
CA ILE A 122 -15.61 7.89 2.82
C ILE A 122 -16.91 7.19 2.46
N ASP A 123 -17.94 7.99 2.16
CA ASP A 123 -19.18 7.49 1.58
C ASP A 123 -19.02 7.32 0.05
N ASP A 124 -19.72 6.35 -0.55
CA ASP A 124 -19.72 6.05 -1.99
C ASP A 124 -20.08 7.28 -2.86
N ALA A 125 -20.81 8.24 -2.30
CA ALA A 125 -21.18 9.49 -2.95
C ALA A 125 -19.99 10.44 -3.19
N GLU A 126 -18.89 10.27 -2.43
CA GLU A 126 -17.70 11.12 -2.45
C GLU A 126 -16.52 10.49 -3.22
N LEU A 127 -16.71 9.29 -3.78
CA LEU A 127 -15.69 8.61 -4.56
C LEU A 127 -15.25 9.45 -5.77
N PRO A 128 -13.95 9.79 -5.90
CA PRO A 128 -13.45 10.34 -7.15
C PRO A 128 -13.65 9.32 -8.27
N LYS A 129 -14.13 9.77 -9.43
CA LYS A 129 -14.29 8.93 -10.63
C LYS A 129 -12.92 8.41 -11.08
N LEU A 130 -12.55 7.21 -10.63
CA LEU A 130 -11.31 6.55 -11.01
C LEU A 130 -11.41 6.10 -12.48
N ASN A 131 -10.77 6.85 -13.38
CA ASN A 131 -10.59 6.43 -14.77
C ASN A 131 -9.53 5.31 -14.81
N ARG A 132 -9.99 4.07 -14.90
CA ARG A 132 -9.13 2.90 -15.17
C ARG A 132 -8.59 3.00 -16.60
N ASN A 133 -7.28 3.22 -16.74
CA ASN A 133 -6.50 2.82 -17.91
C ASN A 133 -5.01 2.83 -17.51
N LYS A 134 -4.40 1.67 -17.29
CA LYS A 134 -2.94 1.55 -17.28
C LYS A 134 -2.52 0.30 -18.05
N GLU A 135 -1.85 0.55 -19.17
CA GLU A 135 -1.29 -0.44 -20.09
C GLU A 135 -0.20 -1.29 -19.41
N ALA A 136 -0.25 -2.60 -19.67
CA ALA A 136 0.72 -3.57 -19.21
C ALA A 136 2.08 -3.38 -19.91
N LYS A 137 3.11 -3.05 -19.14
CA LYS A 137 4.51 -3.16 -19.58
C LYS A 137 4.98 -4.61 -19.41
N ASN A 138 5.22 -5.28 -20.54
CA ASN A 138 5.86 -6.60 -20.56
C ASN A 138 7.27 -6.53 -19.95
N VAL A 139 7.56 -7.35 -18.94
CA VAL A 139 8.93 -7.59 -18.43
C VAL A 139 9.30 -9.05 -18.68
N SER A 140 10.46 -9.22 -19.30
CA SER A 140 11.12 -10.49 -19.65
C SER A 140 11.44 -11.33 -18.41
N GLY A 141 11.14 -12.64 -18.44
CA GLY A 141 11.51 -13.60 -17.38
C GLY A 141 10.37 -14.49 -16.85
N LYS A 142 9.13 -14.28 -17.29
CA LYS A 142 7.97 -15.12 -16.96
C LYS A 142 7.75 -16.21 -18.02
N THR A 143 7.44 -17.42 -17.61
CA THR A 143 6.97 -18.51 -18.48
C THR A 143 5.70 -19.10 -17.88
N LEU A 144 4.55 -18.87 -18.51
CA LEU A 144 3.26 -19.38 -18.06
C LEU A 144 2.99 -20.77 -18.65
N PHE A 145 2.27 -21.60 -17.90
CA PHE A 145 1.84 -22.92 -18.34
C PHE A 145 0.44 -22.85 -18.94
N ASP A 146 0.17 -23.70 -19.94
CA ASP A 146 -1.16 -23.80 -20.57
C ASP A 146 -2.24 -24.29 -19.60
N LYS A 147 -1.85 -25.07 -18.58
CA LYS A 147 -2.73 -25.58 -17.53
C LYS A 147 -2.07 -25.41 -16.16
N PRO A 148 -2.84 -25.11 -15.10
CA PRO A 148 -2.32 -25.10 -13.74
C PRO A 148 -1.70 -26.45 -13.39
N GLY A 149 -0.50 -26.40 -12.83
CA GLY A 149 0.22 -27.55 -12.32
C GLY A 149 -0.24 -27.93 -10.91
N GLU A 150 0.72 -28.48 -10.16
CA GLU A 150 0.49 -28.99 -8.81
C GLU A 150 0.17 -27.90 -7.80
N CYS A 151 -0.43 -28.36 -6.71
CA CYS A 151 -0.71 -27.55 -5.52
C CYS A 151 0.62 -27.33 -4.78
N VAL A 152 1.10 -26.08 -4.77
CA VAL A 152 2.40 -25.71 -4.20
C VAL A 152 2.26 -25.44 -2.70
N SER A 153 1.18 -24.79 -2.27
CA SER A 153 0.87 -24.60 -0.85
C SER A 153 -0.61 -24.25 -0.63
N ARG A 154 -1.08 -24.45 0.61
CA ARG A 154 -2.39 -23.97 1.11
C ARG A 154 -2.27 -22.82 2.12
N ASN A 155 -1.04 -22.41 2.43
CA ASN A 155 -0.77 -21.38 3.40
C ASN A 155 -0.87 -19.97 2.79
N ASN A 156 -0.79 -18.97 3.65
CA ASN A 156 -0.73 -17.57 3.25
C ASN A 156 0.68 -17.22 2.78
N PHE A 157 0.86 -16.05 2.17
CA PHE A 157 2.15 -15.59 1.69
C PHE A 157 2.44 -14.17 2.18
N GLU A 158 3.64 -13.92 2.71
CA GLU A 158 4.13 -12.58 3.03
C GLU A 158 4.89 -12.02 1.82
N VAL A 159 4.45 -10.88 1.30
CA VAL A 159 5.12 -10.17 0.21
C VAL A 159 6.49 -9.69 0.69
N LEU A 160 7.55 -10.15 0.03
CA LEU A 160 8.90 -9.67 0.27
C LEU A 160 9.16 -8.36 -0.45
N GLU A 161 8.80 -8.33 -1.74
CA GLU A 161 9.12 -7.25 -2.66
C GLU A 161 8.03 -7.15 -3.72
N VAL A 162 7.66 -5.92 -4.06
CA VAL A 162 6.82 -5.61 -5.22
C VAL A 162 7.71 -5.16 -6.37
N LEU A 163 7.58 -5.82 -7.51
CA LEU A 163 8.35 -5.52 -8.72
C LEU A 163 7.79 -4.27 -9.42
N ASP A 164 8.59 -3.67 -10.30
CA ASP A 164 8.17 -2.54 -11.14
C ASP A 164 6.93 -2.84 -12.01
N SER A 165 6.66 -4.12 -12.28
CA SER A 165 5.46 -4.59 -12.98
C SER A 165 4.19 -4.55 -12.13
N GLY A 166 4.31 -4.36 -10.82
CA GLY A 166 3.25 -4.49 -9.84
C GLY A 166 3.08 -5.90 -9.28
N ASP A 167 3.72 -6.93 -9.86
CA ASP A 167 3.68 -8.29 -9.30
C ASP A 167 4.45 -8.37 -7.98
N ALA A 168 4.10 -9.33 -7.13
CA ALA A 168 4.76 -9.52 -5.83
C ALA A 168 5.59 -10.80 -5.80
N VAL A 169 6.84 -10.67 -5.34
CA VAL A 169 7.61 -11.81 -4.84
C VAL A 169 7.23 -12.00 -3.37
N ALA A 170 6.83 -13.21 -2.99
CA ALA A 170 6.33 -13.51 -1.66
C ALA A 170 6.93 -14.81 -1.09
N LEU A 171 7.00 -14.92 0.22
CA LEU A 171 7.33 -16.15 0.94
C LEU A 171 6.09 -16.76 1.55
N GLU A 172 6.01 -18.08 1.53
CA GLU A 172 4.99 -18.79 2.27
C GLU A 172 5.12 -18.53 3.77
N VAL A 173 3.99 -18.26 4.42
CA VAL A 173 3.89 -18.16 5.87
C VAL A 173 3.74 -19.57 6.44
N SER A 174 4.70 -20.02 7.24
CA SER A 174 4.64 -21.31 7.93
C SER A 174 3.81 -21.22 9.20
N GLU A 175 4.02 -20.16 10.00
CA GLU A 175 3.29 -19.90 11.24
C GLU A 175 3.10 -18.40 11.47
N THR A 176 2.06 -18.04 12.21
CA THR A 176 1.80 -16.65 12.60
C THR A 176 1.63 -16.57 14.10
N MET A 177 2.46 -15.77 14.75
CA MET A 177 2.38 -15.36 16.15
C MET A 177 1.88 -13.90 16.22
N PRO A 178 1.34 -13.44 17.38
CA PRO A 178 0.75 -12.10 17.52
C PRO A 178 1.63 -10.95 17.00
N ASP A 179 2.97 -11.09 17.11
CA ASP A 179 3.95 -10.08 16.69
C ASP A 179 4.95 -10.54 15.63
N TYR A 180 4.88 -11.81 15.22
CA TYR A 180 5.92 -12.43 14.39
C TYR A 180 5.33 -13.37 13.33
N VAL A 181 5.73 -13.19 12.08
CA VAL A 181 5.38 -14.07 10.97
C VAL A 181 6.59 -14.96 10.71
N PHE A 182 6.41 -16.27 10.85
CA PHE A 182 7.41 -17.24 10.41
C PHE A 182 7.15 -17.54 8.94
N THR A 183 8.17 -17.36 8.11
CA THR A 183 8.13 -17.71 6.70
C THR A 183 8.88 -19.02 6.45
N SER A 184 8.41 -19.82 5.50
CA SER A 184 9.17 -20.96 4.97
C SER A 184 10.16 -20.48 3.89
N ASP A 185 10.94 -21.41 3.34
CA ASP A 185 11.85 -21.14 2.22
C ASP A 185 11.13 -21.09 0.87
N LEU A 186 9.82 -21.35 0.84
CA LEU A 186 9.02 -21.35 -0.40
C LEU A 186 8.76 -19.92 -0.87
N LYS A 187 9.56 -19.50 -1.85
CA LYS A 187 9.42 -18.21 -2.55
C LYS A 187 8.60 -18.38 -3.82
N VAL A 188 7.67 -17.44 -4.06
CA VAL A 188 6.73 -17.48 -5.18
C VAL A 188 6.58 -16.11 -5.83
N LEU A 189 6.16 -16.07 -7.08
CA LEU A 189 5.64 -14.86 -7.72
C LEU A 189 4.11 -14.90 -7.75
N ILE A 190 3.48 -13.84 -7.23
CA ILE A 190 2.04 -13.59 -7.30
C ILE A 190 1.83 -12.49 -8.33
N LEU A 191 1.07 -12.81 -9.38
CA LEU A 191 0.78 -11.85 -10.44
C LEU A 191 -0.20 -10.79 -9.93
N ALA A 192 0.04 -9.53 -10.30
CA ALA A 192 -0.96 -8.50 -10.09
C ALA A 192 -2.13 -8.72 -11.05
N ASP A 193 -3.36 -8.74 -10.52
CA ASP A 193 -4.59 -8.64 -11.29
C ASP A 193 -5.15 -7.20 -11.23
N GLU A 194 -6.22 -6.93 -11.99
CA GLU A 194 -6.89 -5.64 -11.98
C GLU A 194 -7.42 -5.32 -10.57
N GLY A 195 -6.73 -4.43 -9.85
CA GLY A 195 -7.05 -4.04 -8.47
C GLY A 195 -6.06 -4.55 -7.42
N SER A 196 -5.15 -5.45 -7.76
CA SER A 196 -4.06 -5.86 -6.86
C SER A 196 -3.02 -4.76 -6.71
N ASN A 197 -2.94 -4.17 -5.51
CA ASN A 197 -1.86 -3.27 -5.13
C ASN A 197 -1.03 -3.89 -4.01
N PHE A 198 -0.05 -4.72 -4.39
CA PHE A 198 0.83 -5.33 -3.40
C PHE A 198 1.71 -4.29 -2.70
N TYR A 199 2.13 -4.59 -1.47
CA TYR A 199 3.15 -3.83 -0.74
C TYR A 199 4.01 -4.77 0.11
N ASN A 200 5.23 -4.33 0.44
CA ASN A 200 6.15 -5.16 1.20
C ASN A 200 5.59 -5.50 2.60
N LYS A 201 5.77 -6.75 3.02
CA LYS A 201 5.24 -7.38 4.24
C LYS A 201 3.72 -7.58 4.27
N GLN A 202 3.03 -7.41 3.15
CA GLN A 202 1.61 -7.75 3.05
C GLN A 202 1.41 -9.26 3.19
N ILE A 203 0.41 -9.68 3.96
CA ILE A 203 -0.03 -11.08 3.97
C ILE A 203 -1.13 -11.29 2.91
N VAL A 204 -0.81 -12.02 1.85
CA VAL A 204 -1.75 -12.50 0.85
C VAL A 204 -2.38 -13.80 1.36
N LYS A 205 -3.68 -13.73 1.68
CA LYS A 205 -4.40 -14.87 2.26
C LYS A 205 -4.81 -15.88 1.20
N ALA A 206 -4.57 -17.16 1.46
CA ALA A 206 -5.11 -18.23 0.64
C ALA A 206 -6.64 -18.35 0.85
N PRO A 207 -7.47 -18.29 -0.21
CA PRO A 207 -8.91 -18.45 -0.06
C PRO A 207 -9.25 -19.84 0.49
N LYS A 208 -10.24 -19.91 1.40
CA LYS A 208 -10.67 -21.18 2.01
C LYS A 208 -11.03 -22.21 0.94
N GLY A 209 -10.45 -23.40 1.04
CA GLY A 209 -10.71 -24.52 0.12
C GLY A 209 -9.98 -24.44 -1.22
N LYS A 210 -9.31 -23.33 -1.53
CA LYS A 210 -8.41 -23.22 -2.69
C LYS A 210 -6.99 -23.54 -2.29
N CYS A 211 -6.12 -23.75 -3.27
CA CYS A 211 -4.69 -23.78 -3.02
C CYS A 211 -3.90 -22.98 -4.05
N ALA A 212 -2.71 -22.54 -3.65
CA ALA A 212 -1.76 -21.89 -4.54
C ALA A 212 -1.24 -22.95 -5.51
N ARG A 213 -1.72 -22.91 -6.75
CA ARG A 213 -1.24 -23.79 -7.82
C ARG A 213 -0.19 -23.11 -8.65
N GLN A 214 0.83 -23.85 -9.05
CA GLN A 214 1.82 -23.35 -9.99
C GLN A 214 1.18 -23.13 -11.35
N ILE A 215 1.28 -21.92 -11.88
CA ILE A 215 0.81 -21.56 -13.22
C ILE A 215 1.95 -21.10 -14.14
N GLY A 216 3.18 -21.15 -13.66
CA GLY A 216 4.36 -20.79 -14.44
C GLY A 216 5.64 -20.78 -13.61
N THR A 217 6.69 -20.24 -14.22
CA THR A 217 7.98 -19.97 -13.57
C THR A 217 8.42 -18.54 -13.87
N TYR A 218 9.14 -17.96 -12.93
CA TYR A 218 9.72 -16.64 -13.03
C TYR A 218 11.19 -16.68 -12.64
N LYS A 219 12.06 -16.11 -13.47
CA LYS A 219 13.48 -15.96 -13.17
C LYS A 219 13.70 -14.70 -12.32
N TYR A 220 13.83 -14.89 -11.02
CA TYR A 220 14.12 -13.82 -10.05
C TYR A 220 15.61 -13.84 -9.72
N HIS A 221 16.36 -12.86 -10.21
CA HIS A 221 17.83 -12.84 -10.18
C HIS A 221 18.46 -14.12 -10.78
N SER A 222 19.11 -14.92 -9.94
CA SER A 222 19.75 -16.20 -10.31
C SER A 222 18.89 -17.42 -9.93
N GLU A 223 17.71 -17.20 -9.37
CA GLU A 223 16.78 -18.23 -8.90
C GLU A 223 15.57 -18.33 -9.84
N VAL A 224 15.00 -19.53 -9.99
CA VAL A 224 13.74 -19.75 -10.71
C VAL A 224 12.67 -20.08 -9.67
N ILE A 225 11.68 -19.20 -9.52
CA ILE A 225 10.59 -19.36 -8.56
C ILE A 225 9.27 -19.67 -9.28
N PRO A 226 8.35 -20.42 -8.67
CA PRO A 226 7.04 -20.67 -9.24
C PRO A 226 6.18 -19.40 -9.27
N ILE A 227 5.45 -19.21 -10.37
CA ILE A 227 4.32 -18.27 -10.44
C ILE A 227 3.10 -19.02 -9.93
N ILE A 228 2.36 -18.44 -8.98
CA ILE A 228 1.19 -19.09 -8.38
C ILE A 228 -0.12 -18.35 -8.67
N ALA A 229 -1.21 -19.11 -8.65
CA ALA A 229 -2.57 -18.57 -8.57
C ALA A 229 -3.44 -19.46 -7.67
N PHE A 230 -4.35 -18.84 -6.92
CA PHE A 230 -5.29 -19.57 -6.07
C PHE A 230 -6.43 -20.17 -6.89
N LYS A 231 -6.45 -21.50 -6.99
CA LYS A 231 -7.47 -22.25 -7.74
C LYS A 231 -8.08 -23.37 -6.91
#